data_AF-A0AAW8KMK9-F1
#
_entry.id   AF-A0AAW8KMK9-F1
#
_cell.length_a   1.000
_cell.length_b   1.000
_cell.length_c   1.000
_cell.angle_alpha   90.00
_cell.angle_beta   90.00
_cell.angle_gamma   90.00
#
_symmetry.space_group_name_H-M   'P 1'
#
loop_
_entity.id
_entity.type
_entity.pdbx_description
1 polymer ?
#
loop_
_entity_poly.entity_id
_entity_poly.type
_entity_poly.pdbx_seq_one_letter_code
_entity_poly.pdbx_strand_id
1 'polypeptide(L)' 'RHKLDSDIRQLWSERDLTVVFVTHSIYEAVYLSSRVIVMGARPGRVVADLEIEGPYVRDEAFRSSEVF' A
#
# COMPACT_ATOMS: atom_id res chain seq x y z
N ARG A 1 6.34 21.82 6.56
CA ARG A 1 6.48 20.54 5.82
C ARG A 1 6.12 19.31 6.68
N HIS A 2 6.17 19.35 8.01
CA HIS A 2 5.77 18.23 8.90
C HIS A 2 4.27 18.06 9.20
N LYS A 3 3.41 18.94 8.68
CA LYS A 3 1.98 18.96 9.04
C LYS A 3 1.12 18.01 8.20
N LEU A 4 1.46 17.83 6.92
CA LEU A 4 0.73 16.88 6.07
C LEU A 4 0.92 15.43 6.54
N ASP A 5 2.15 15.07 6.92
CA ASP A 5 2.46 13.73 7.40
C ASP A 5 1.78 13.41 8.73
N SER A 6 1.61 14.41 9.61
CA SER A 6 0.85 14.24 10.87
C SER A 6 -0.64 14.13 10.61
N ASP A 7 -1.18 14.94 9.72
CA ASP A 7 -2.63 15.02 9.46
C ASP A 7 -3.14 13.73 8.78
N ILE A 8 -2.35 13.15 7.86
CA ILE A 8 -2.69 11.86 7.22
C ILE A 8 -2.59 10.70 8.22
N ARG A 9 -1.57 10.70 9.09
CA ARG A 9 -1.42 9.69 10.15
C ARG A 9 -2.56 9.76 11.16
N GLN A 10 -3.01 10.96 11.54
CA GLN A 10 -4.14 11.14 12.45
C GLN A 10 -5.46 10.72 11.82
N LEU A 11 -5.71 11.07 10.54
CA LEU A 11 -6.90 10.63 9.80
C LEU A 11 -7.00 9.11 9.67
N TRP A 12 -5.87 8.43 9.50
CA TRP A 12 -5.84 6.97 9.42
C TRP A 12 -6.02 6.30 10.78
N SER A 13 -5.39 6.82 11.83
CA SER A 13 -5.46 6.26 13.18
C SER A 13 -6.84 6.43 13.82
N GLU A 14 -7.62 7.44 13.42
CA GLU A 14 -8.87 7.80 14.09
C GLU A 14 -10.15 7.31 13.38
N ARG A 15 -10.08 6.84 12.12
CA ARG A 15 -11.29 6.70 11.29
C ARG A 15 -11.54 5.38 10.57
N ASP A 16 -10.77 4.31 10.82
CA ASP A 16 -10.97 2.99 10.17
C ASP A 16 -11.22 3.12 8.65
N LEU A 17 -10.47 4.01 8.01
CA LEU A 17 -10.69 4.33 6.60
C LEU A 17 -10.10 3.24 5.73
N THR A 18 -10.93 2.67 4.85
CA THR A 18 -10.44 1.82 3.77
C THR A 18 -9.87 2.70 2.66
N VAL A 19 -8.59 2.55 2.35
CA VAL A 19 -7.91 3.31 1.29
C VAL A 19 -7.53 2.37 0.14
N VAL A 20 -7.81 2.81 -1.08
CA VAL A 20 -7.44 2.12 -2.31
C VAL A 20 -6.47 2.99 -3.10
N PHE A 21 -5.30 2.43 -3.43
CA PHE A 21 -4.29 3.08 -4.25
C PHE A 21 -4.14 2.32 -5.58
N VAL A 22 -4.05 3.06 -6.68
CA VAL A 22 -3.89 2.48 -8.03
C VAL A 22 -2.56 2.96 -8.60
N THR A 23 -1.67 2.01 -8.89
CA THR A 23 -0.37 2.26 -9.49
C THR A 23 -0.07 1.25 -10.59
N HIS A 24 0.84 1.63 -11.49
CA HIS A 24 1.45 0.75 -12.48
C HIS A 24 2.83 0.22 -12.04
N SER A 25 3.30 0.63 -10.86
CA SER A 25 4.57 0.18 -10.27
C SER A 25 4.32 -0.94 -9.27
N ILE A 26 4.91 -2.11 -9.53
CA ILE A 26 4.83 -3.26 -8.61
C ILE A 26 5.49 -2.92 -7.27
N TYR A 27 6.61 -2.20 -7.28
CA TYR A 27 7.31 -1.78 -6.07
C TYR A 27 6.44 -0.89 -5.18
N GLU A 28 5.74 0.08 -5.77
CA GLU A 28 4.82 0.95 -5.01
C GLU A 28 3.65 0.15 -4.44
N ALA A 29 3.11 -0.81 -5.22
CA ALA A 29 2.00 -1.64 -4.79
C ALA A 29 2.34 -2.48 -3.56
N VAL A 30 3.50 -3.14 -3.55
CA VAL A 30 3.98 -3.96 -2.42
C VAL A 30 4.32 -3.09 -1.21
N TYR A 31 4.97 -1.94 -1.44
CA TYR A 31 5.40 -1.07 -0.35
C TYR A 31 4.23 -0.40 0.40
N LEU A 32 3.20 0.04 -0.31
CA LEU A 32 2.14 0.88 0.27
C LEU A 32 0.89 0.12 0.72
N SER A 33 0.74 -1.16 0.36
CA SER A 33 -0.54 -1.87 0.51
C SER A 33 -0.41 -3.13 1.36
N SER A 34 -1.38 -3.39 2.24
CA SER A 34 -1.52 -4.68 2.92
C SER A 34 -2.08 -5.78 2.00
N ARG A 35 -2.76 -5.38 0.92
CA ARG A 35 -3.33 -6.27 -0.10
C ARG A 35 -3.20 -5.64 -1.48
N VAL A 36 -2.81 -6.42 -2.47
CA VAL A 36 -2.64 -6.00 -3.87
C VAL A 36 -3.60 -6.79 -4.76
N ILE A 37 -4.41 -6.05 -5.51
CA ILE A 37 -5.25 -6.62 -6.56
C ILE A 37 -4.61 -6.32 -7.91
N VAL A 38 -4.25 -7.36 -8.66
CA VAL A 38 -3.67 -7.21 -9.99
C VAL A 38 -4.80 -7.21 -11.02
N MET A 39 -4.87 -6.14 -11.81
CA MET A 39 -5.84 -5.99 -12.89
C MET A 39 -5.22 -6.38 -14.22
N GLY A 40 -5.75 -7.43 -14.85
CA GLY A 40 -5.41 -7.81 -16.22
C GLY A 40 -6.10 -6.90 -17.23
N ALA A 41 -5.38 -6.47 -18.26
CA ALA A 41 -5.93 -5.65 -19.34
C ALA A 41 -6.83 -6.46 -20.29
N ARG A 42 -7.87 -5.80 -20.82
CA ARG A 42 -8.71 -6.18 -21.98
C ARG A 42 -9.15 -7.66 -22.06
N PRO A 43 -10.35 -8.00 -21.58
CA PRO A 43 -11.22 -7.21 -20.71
C PRO A 43 -10.62 -7.05 -19.30
N GLY A 44 -10.96 -5.94 -18.64
CA GLY A 44 -10.53 -5.65 -17.27
C GLY A 44 -11.02 -6.73 -16.31
N ARG A 45 -10.10 -7.45 -15.67
CA ARG A 45 -10.42 -8.56 -14.76
C ARG A 45 -9.38 -8.65 -13.66
N VAL A 46 -9.77 -9.12 -12.49
CA VAL A 46 -8.81 -9.49 -11.45
C VAL A 46 -8.07 -10.73 -11.90
N VAL A 47 -6.74 -10.67 -11.92
CA VAL A 47 -5.88 -11.82 -12.28
C VAL A 47 -5.08 -12.34 -11.11
N ALA A 48 -4.91 -11.54 -10.06
CA ALA A 48 -4.33 -11.98 -8.80
C ALA A 48 -4.85 -11.13 -7.64
N ASP A 49 -4.86 -11.74 -6.47
CA ASP A 49 -5.23 -11.17 -5.19
C ASP A 49 -4.19 -11.64 -4.17
N LEU A 50 -3.37 -10.70 -3.71
CA LEU A 50 -2.16 -10.99 -2.95
C LEU A 50 -2.23 -10.24 -1.62
N GLU A 51 -2.11 -10.97 -0.52
CA GLU A 51 -1.86 -10.39 0.80
C GLU A 51 -0.35 -10.13 0.94
N ILE A 52 0.02 -8.94 1.42
CA ILE A 52 1.42 -8.56 1.60
C ILE A 52 1.74 -8.63 3.09
N GLU A 53 2.54 -9.62 3.46
CA GLU A 53 3.02 -9.80 4.82
C GLU A 53 3.94 -8.65 5.26
N GLY A 54 4.04 -8.43 6.57
CA GLY A 54 4.88 -7.40 7.18
C GLY A 54 4.10 -6.33 7.94
N PRO A 55 4.81 -5.36 8.54
CA PRO A 55 4.20 -4.34 9.37
C PRO A 55 3.27 -3.44 8.54
N TYR A 56 2.17 -3.00 9.15
CA TYR A 56 1.22 -2.07 8.53
C TYR A 56 1.86 -0.72 8.16
N VAL A 57 2.87 -0.31 8.94
CA VAL A 57 3.67 0.89 8.67
C VAL A 57 5.02 0.45 8.14
N ARG A 58 5.24 0.70 6.85
CA ARG A 58 6.51 0.43 6.14
C ARG A 58 7.22 1.75 5.93
N ASP A 59 8.31 1.96 6.65
CA ASP A 59 9.13 3.17 6.55
C ASP A 59 10.32 2.96 5.60
N GLU A 60 11.29 3.89 5.57
CA GLU A 60 12.48 3.78 4.71
C GLU A 60 13.29 2.51 5.05
N ALA A 61 13.35 2.13 6.32
CA ALA A 61 14.09 0.96 6.77
C ALA A 61 13.47 -0.35 6.25
N PHE A 62 12.13 -0.39 6.12
CA PHE A 62 11.45 -1.52 5.50
C PHE A 62 11.87 -1.75 4.05
N ARG A 63 12.11 -0.69 3.26
CA ARG A 63 12.55 -0.82 1.84
C ARG A 63 13.91 -1.49 1.70
N SER A 64 14.76 -1.37 2.72
CA SER A 64 16.10 -1.97 2.76
C SER A 64 16.13 -3.33 3.49
N SER A 65 14.99 -3.80 4.00
CA SER A 65 14.93 -5.07 4.74
C SER A 65 14.95 -6.27 3.79
N GLU A 66 15.45 -7.42 4.25
CA GLU A 66 15.45 -8.67 3.47
C GLU A 66 14.05 -9.20 3.13
N VAL A 67 13.00 -8.64 3.75
CA VAL A 67 11.60 -9.05 3.59
C VAL A 67 10.95 -8.36 2.38
N PHE A 68 11.54 -7.26 1.88
CA PHE A 68 11.07 -6.51 0.71
C PHE A 68 11.83 -6.90 -0.56
#